data_AF-A0A842HUA1-F1
#
_entry.id   AF-A0A842HUA1-F1
#
_cell.length_a   1.000
_cell.length_b   1.000
_cell.length_c   1.000
_cell.angle_alpha   90.00
_cell.angle_beta   90.00
_cell.angle_gamma   90.00
#
_symmetry.space_group_name_H-M   'P 1'
#
loop_
_entity.id
_entity.type
_entity.pdbx_description
1 polymer ?
#
loop_
_entity_poly.entity_id
_entity_poly.type
_entity_poly.pdbx_seq_one_letter_code
_entity_poly.pdbx_strand_id
1 'polypeptide(L)'
;MRSDAVVGRQPYIDTLEYGLSAPCPKLSALLERRAEHNRNATPDIFSSIPEIIAEAQAGKPFILVDSHDRENEGDIVLPAQFVSDREINFMAKHARGLICLAITRERAQELGLEPMVKRNQSPLGTAFTVSIEAVRGVTTGISAHDRAVTIAAAVDPANGAADIVSPGHVFPLVARPGGVIERPGHTEAAVDIARLSGLTPAGVICEIMNDDGTMARLPELRRFARLHGLRIGSIEDLIAYRRTLEKAHG
;
A
#
# COMPACT_ATOMS: atom_id res chain seq x y z
N MET A 1 -52.87 -14.92 42.37
CA MET A 1 -52.24 -15.95 43.23
C MET A 1 -50.77 -16.02 42.86
N ARG A 2 -49.91 -15.70 43.85
CA ARG A 2 -48.45 -15.93 43.97
C ARG A 2 -47.58 -15.17 42.95
N SER A 3 -46.82 -14.13 43.31
CA SER A 3 -45.69 -14.06 44.29
C SER A 3 -44.61 -15.09 43.90
N ASP A 4 -43.34 -14.73 43.69
CA ASP A 4 -42.45 -14.11 44.67
C ASP A 4 -41.32 -13.29 44.02
N ALA A 5 -40.91 -12.26 44.76
CA ALA A 5 -39.65 -11.55 44.62
C ALA A 5 -38.51 -12.37 45.22
N VAL A 6 -37.31 -12.35 44.63
CA VAL A 6 -36.06 -12.68 45.34
C VAL A 6 -34.89 -11.80 44.88
N VAL A 7 -34.58 -10.84 45.76
CA VAL A 7 -33.25 -10.50 46.32
C VAL A 7 -32.09 -10.15 45.38
N GLY A 8 -31.65 -8.90 45.50
CA GLY A 8 -30.40 -8.41 44.93
C GLY A 8 -29.14 -8.94 45.62
N ARG A 9 -28.03 -8.84 44.89
CA ARG A 9 -26.66 -8.69 45.41
C ARG A 9 -25.79 -8.16 44.28
N GLN A 10 -25.20 -6.99 44.52
CA GLN A 10 -24.02 -6.47 43.83
C GLN A 10 -22.80 -6.77 44.72
N PRO A 11 -21.57 -6.50 44.26
CA PRO A 11 -20.77 -7.19 43.25
C PRO A 11 -19.71 -8.10 43.93
N TYR A 12 -19.07 -9.02 43.19
CA TYR A 12 -17.78 -9.57 43.62
C TYR A 12 -16.69 -9.10 42.65
N ILE A 13 -15.83 -8.28 43.23
CA ILE A 13 -14.57 -7.78 42.72
C ILE A 13 -13.58 -8.92 42.98
N ASP A 14 -12.80 -9.33 41.99
CA ASP A 14 -11.48 -9.88 42.29
C ASP A 14 -10.46 -9.23 41.35
N THR A 15 -9.81 -8.24 41.95
CA THR A 15 -8.66 -7.49 41.48
C THR A 15 -7.44 -8.40 41.42
N LEU A 16 -6.98 -8.73 40.22
CA LEU A 16 -5.56 -9.00 40.02
C LEU A 16 -4.84 -7.65 39.85
N GLU A 17 -4.51 -7.04 40.99
CA GLU A 17 -3.49 -5.99 41.08
C GLU A 17 -2.14 -6.58 40.68
N TYR A 18 -1.83 -6.59 39.38
CA TYR A 18 -0.44 -6.44 38.99
C TYR A 18 -0.06 -5.00 39.28
N GLY A 19 0.71 -4.81 40.36
CA GLY A 19 1.34 -3.54 40.72
C GLY A 19 2.22 -3.03 39.59
N LEU A 20 1.59 -2.33 38.63
CA LEU A 20 2.27 -1.40 37.76
C LEU A 20 2.59 -0.19 38.62
N SER A 21 3.87 -0.05 38.98
CA SER A 21 4.37 1.19 39.54
C SER A 21 3.91 2.34 38.65
N ALA A 22 3.45 3.43 39.27
CA ALA A 22 3.03 4.61 38.53
C ALA A 22 4.10 4.93 37.46
N PRO A 23 3.71 5.14 36.19
CA PRO A 23 4.67 5.40 35.14
C PRO A 23 5.59 6.52 35.59
N CYS A 24 6.90 6.31 35.42
CA CYS A 24 7.94 7.25 35.84
C CYS A 24 7.49 8.68 35.49
N PRO A 25 7.55 9.66 36.41
CA PRO A 25 7.01 11.01 36.17
C PRO A 25 7.50 11.64 34.86
N LYS A 26 8.68 11.23 34.40
CA LYS A 26 9.25 11.62 33.09
C LYS A 26 8.52 11.00 31.90
N LEU A 27 8.07 9.75 31.98
CA LEU A 27 7.31 9.07 30.92
C LEU A 27 5.88 9.60 30.83
N SER A 28 5.22 9.82 31.97
CA SER A 28 3.89 10.45 32.03
C SER A 28 3.95 11.88 31.46
N ALA A 29 4.95 12.67 31.85
CA ALA A 29 5.16 14.00 31.29
C ALA A 29 5.54 13.99 29.80
N LEU A 30 6.20 12.93 29.30
CA LEU A 30 6.51 12.79 27.87
C LEU A 30 5.25 12.43 27.06
N LEU A 31 4.40 11.55 27.60
CA LEU A 31 3.12 11.17 27.00
C LEU A 31 2.12 12.34 27.02
N GLU A 32 2.07 13.09 28.12
CA GLU A 32 1.27 14.31 28.23
C GLU A 32 1.78 15.39 27.28
N ARG A 33 3.09 15.65 27.21
CA ARG A 33 3.66 16.59 26.21
C ARG A 33 3.39 16.17 24.78
N ARG A 34 3.39 14.87 24.47
CA ARG A 34 3.06 14.34 23.13
C ARG A 34 1.57 14.49 22.82
N ALA A 35 0.70 14.25 23.80
CA ALA A 35 -0.74 14.50 23.69
C ALA A 35 -1.06 15.99 23.53
N GLU A 36 -0.30 16.86 24.21
CA GLU A 36 -0.47 18.31 24.19
C GLU A 36 0.07 18.95 22.90
N HIS A 37 1.16 18.43 22.36
CA HIS A 37 1.65 18.76 21.02
C HIS A 37 0.65 18.34 19.92
N ASN A 38 -0.03 17.19 20.10
CA ASN A 38 -1.08 16.72 19.20
C ASN A 38 -2.40 17.51 19.30
N ARG A 39 -2.66 18.24 20.40
CA ARG A 39 -3.89 19.05 20.55
C ARG A 39 -3.89 20.32 19.69
N ASN A 40 -2.72 20.79 19.27
CA ASN A 40 -2.54 21.98 18.44
C ASN A 40 -2.04 21.68 17.01
N ALA A 41 -1.83 20.41 16.67
CA ALA A 41 -1.53 20.01 15.31
C ALA A 41 -2.83 19.91 14.51
N THR A 42 -2.85 20.44 13.29
CA THR A 42 -3.86 20.06 12.28
C THR A 42 -3.96 18.53 12.27
N PRO A 43 -5.17 17.94 12.23
CA PRO A 43 -5.33 16.49 12.30
C PRO A 43 -4.39 15.84 11.31
N ASP A 44 -3.55 14.92 11.81
CA ASP A 44 -2.48 14.31 11.05
C ASP A 44 -3.08 13.72 9.77
N ILE A 45 -2.59 14.24 8.66
CA ILE A 45 -3.05 13.89 7.32
C ILE A 45 -2.71 12.43 7.01
N PHE A 46 -1.62 11.94 7.59
CA PHE A 46 -1.11 10.61 7.35
C PHE A 46 -1.73 9.62 8.32
N SER A 47 -2.20 8.53 7.75
CA SER A 47 -2.56 7.33 8.50
C SER A 47 -1.27 6.60 8.85
N SER A 48 -1.25 6.01 10.04
CA SER A 48 -0.14 5.19 10.49
C SER A 48 0.06 3.98 9.57
N ILE A 49 1.28 3.47 9.50
CA ILE A 49 1.57 2.26 8.70
C ILE A 49 0.70 1.05 9.09
N PRO A 50 0.41 0.79 10.38
CA PRO A 50 -0.58 -0.22 10.75
C PRO A 50 -1.99 0.01 10.17
N GLU A 51 -2.46 1.25 10.07
CA GLU A 51 -3.76 1.55 9.41
C GLU A 51 -3.69 1.30 7.90
N ILE A 52 -2.57 1.64 7.24
CA ILE A 52 -2.36 1.34 5.82
C ILE A 52 -2.31 -0.17 5.56
N ILE A 53 -1.63 -0.93 6.44
CA ILE A 53 -1.62 -2.40 6.39
C ILE A 53 -3.05 -2.94 6.55
N ALA A 54 -3.87 -2.37 7.44
CA ALA A 54 -5.26 -2.78 7.60
C ALA A 54 -6.11 -2.52 6.34
N GLU A 55 -5.92 -1.39 5.64
CA GLU A 55 -6.57 -1.13 4.35
C GLU A 55 -6.13 -2.16 3.29
N ALA A 56 -4.83 -2.46 3.23
CA ALA A 56 -4.28 -3.47 2.31
C ALA A 56 -4.87 -4.86 2.58
N GLN A 57 -4.93 -5.30 3.84
CA GLN A 57 -5.55 -6.58 4.23
C GLN A 57 -7.04 -6.65 3.90
N ALA A 58 -7.74 -5.51 3.97
CA ALA A 58 -9.15 -5.39 3.59
C ALA A 58 -9.37 -5.30 2.07
N GLY A 59 -8.31 -5.34 1.25
CA GLY A 59 -8.38 -5.20 -0.21
C GLY A 59 -8.86 -3.83 -0.66
N LYS A 60 -8.61 -2.79 0.14
CA LYS A 60 -8.98 -1.41 -0.18
C LYS A 60 -7.78 -0.65 -0.73
N PRO A 61 -7.98 0.16 -1.78
CA PRO A 61 -6.92 1.03 -2.27
C PRO A 61 -6.59 2.13 -1.25
N PHE A 62 -5.33 2.54 -1.22
CA PHE A 62 -4.82 3.64 -0.40
C PHE A 62 -3.81 4.46 -1.21
N ILE A 63 -3.37 5.60 -0.67
CA ILE A 63 -2.36 6.45 -1.31
C ILE A 63 -1.06 6.34 -0.53
N LEU A 64 0.05 6.18 -1.24
CA LEU A 64 1.39 6.41 -0.68
C LEU A 64 2.03 7.62 -1.33
N VAL A 65 2.55 8.52 -0.49
CA VAL A 65 3.35 9.65 -0.96
C VAL A 65 4.82 9.40 -0.70
N ASP A 66 5.65 9.78 -1.67
CA ASP A 66 7.08 9.83 -1.48
C ASP A 66 7.53 11.20 -0.93
N SER A 67 8.83 11.33 -0.64
CA SER A 67 9.37 12.54 -0.03
C SER A 67 9.41 13.71 -1.01
N HIS A 68 9.35 14.93 -0.48
CA HIS A 68 9.34 16.17 -1.27
C HIS A 68 10.62 16.34 -2.13
N ASP A 69 11.74 15.71 -1.76
CA ASP A 69 13.01 15.72 -2.48
C ASP A 69 13.13 14.64 -3.56
N ARG A 70 12.12 13.78 -3.71
CA ARG A 70 12.07 12.71 -4.72
C ARG A 70 11.11 13.08 -5.86
N GLU A 71 9.90 12.53 -5.91
CA GLU A 71 8.88 12.87 -6.92
C GLU A 71 7.89 13.92 -6.38
N ASN A 72 7.68 13.96 -5.06
CA ASN A 72 6.64 14.76 -4.38
C ASN A 72 5.24 14.38 -4.90
N GLU A 73 5.03 13.10 -5.17
CA GLU A 73 3.85 12.53 -5.85
C GLU A 73 3.17 11.48 -4.98
N GLY A 74 1.90 11.25 -5.27
CA GLY A 74 1.10 10.24 -4.61
C GLY A 74 0.59 9.23 -5.63
N ASP A 75 0.79 7.95 -5.32
CA ASP A 75 0.24 6.85 -6.10
C ASP A 75 -0.92 6.23 -5.35
N ILE A 76 -1.98 5.88 -6.07
CA ILE A 76 -2.91 4.86 -5.59
C ILE A 76 -2.16 3.54 -5.57
N VAL A 77 -2.27 2.81 -4.46
CA VAL A 77 -1.71 1.47 -4.27
C VAL A 77 -2.83 0.51 -3.90
N LEU A 78 -2.81 -0.68 -4.51
CA LEU A 78 -3.69 -1.81 -4.19
C LEU A 78 -2.88 -3.11 -4.21
N PRO A 79 -2.95 -3.99 -3.19
CA PRO A 79 -2.34 -5.31 -3.29
C PRO A 79 -2.92 -6.08 -4.48
N ALA A 80 -2.04 -6.56 -5.35
CA ALA A 80 -2.43 -6.96 -6.70
C ALA A 80 -3.41 -8.14 -6.75
N GLN A 81 -3.43 -8.99 -5.72
CA GLN A 81 -4.39 -10.09 -5.60
C GLN A 81 -5.85 -9.64 -5.47
N PHE A 82 -6.10 -8.38 -5.10
CA PHE A 82 -7.45 -7.80 -4.97
C PHE A 82 -7.86 -6.95 -6.16
N VAL A 83 -7.05 -6.93 -7.23
CA VAL A 83 -7.37 -6.14 -8.41
C VAL A 83 -8.71 -6.60 -9.02
N SER A 84 -9.53 -5.65 -9.43
CA SER A 84 -10.68 -5.90 -10.28
C SER A 84 -10.77 -4.84 -11.39
N ASP A 85 -11.66 -5.08 -12.33
CA ASP A 85 -11.99 -4.11 -13.37
C ASP A 85 -12.48 -2.77 -12.79
N ARG A 86 -13.15 -2.80 -11.63
CA ARG A 86 -13.58 -1.61 -10.90
C ARG A 86 -12.38 -0.75 -10.48
N GLU A 87 -11.36 -1.34 -9.85
CA GLU A 87 -10.19 -0.61 -9.39
C GLU A 87 -9.34 -0.11 -10.56
N ILE A 88 -9.18 -0.90 -11.63
CA ILE A 88 -8.46 -0.46 -12.83
C ILE A 88 -9.19 0.70 -13.53
N ASN A 89 -10.51 0.63 -13.65
CA ASN A 89 -11.31 1.72 -14.20
C ASN A 89 -11.26 2.96 -13.30
N PHE A 90 -11.26 2.76 -11.98
CA PHE A 90 -11.09 3.86 -11.03
C PHE A 90 -9.74 4.56 -11.20
N MET A 91 -8.64 3.81 -11.23
CA MET A 91 -7.30 4.34 -11.45
C MET A 91 -7.23 5.09 -12.80
N ALA A 92 -7.68 4.48 -13.89
CA ALA A 92 -7.61 5.10 -15.22
C ALA A 92 -8.46 6.37 -15.35
N LYS A 93 -9.63 6.40 -14.70
CA LYS A 93 -10.54 7.55 -14.76
C LYS A 93 -10.14 8.68 -13.82
N HIS A 94 -9.70 8.36 -12.61
CA HIS A 94 -9.52 9.32 -11.52
C HIS A 94 -8.06 9.61 -11.18
N ALA A 95 -7.17 8.61 -11.17
CA ALA A 95 -5.73 8.86 -11.01
C ALA A 95 -5.08 9.27 -12.34
N ARG A 96 -5.52 8.65 -13.44
CA ARG A 96 -5.13 8.97 -14.83
C ARG A 96 -3.69 8.60 -15.20
N GLY A 97 -2.84 8.28 -14.21
CA GLY A 97 -1.44 7.88 -14.39
C GLY A 97 -1.25 6.56 -15.12
N LEU A 98 0.00 6.14 -15.20
CA LEU A 98 0.35 4.86 -15.81
C LEU A 98 0.12 3.74 -14.80
N ILE A 99 -0.88 2.90 -15.06
CA ILE A 99 -1.15 1.75 -14.19
C ILE A 99 -0.04 0.71 -14.37
N CYS A 100 0.75 0.54 -13.32
CA CYS A 100 1.88 -0.38 -13.28
C CYS A 100 1.64 -1.53 -12.30
N LEU A 101 2.31 -2.65 -12.55
CA LEU A 101 2.31 -3.82 -11.67
C LEU A 101 3.67 -3.95 -10.98
N ALA A 102 3.76 -3.56 -9.72
CA ALA A 102 4.95 -3.78 -8.90
C ALA A 102 5.01 -5.25 -8.43
N ILE A 103 6.11 -5.93 -8.75
CA ILE A 103 6.35 -7.34 -8.41
C ILE A 103 7.76 -7.54 -7.87
N THR A 104 7.99 -8.68 -7.20
CA THR A 104 9.34 -9.06 -6.79
C THR A 104 10.20 -9.49 -7.98
N ARG A 105 11.52 -9.54 -7.76
CA ARG A 105 12.47 -10.06 -8.74
C ARG A 105 12.21 -11.52 -9.07
N GLU A 106 11.89 -12.32 -8.05
CA GLU A 106 11.62 -13.75 -8.18
C GLU A 106 10.40 -13.97 -9.07
N ARG A 107 9.33 -13.19 -8.86
CA ARG A 107 8.13 -13.30 -9.69
C ARG A 107 8.40 -12.89 -11.14
N ALA A 108 9.18 -11.84 -11.36
CA ALA A 108 9.59 -11.45 -12.71
C ALA A 108 10.40 -12.56 -13.42
N GLN A 109 11.26 -13.27 -12.68
CA GLN A 109 12.03 -14.41 -13.21
C GLN A 109 11.15 -15.61 -13.55
N GLU A 110 10.19 -15.97 -12.70
CA GLU A 110 9.23 -17.06 -12.95
C GLU A 110 8.39 -16.83 -14.21
N LEU A 111 8.03 -15.57 -14.46
CA LEU A 111 7.28 -15.14 -15.64
C LEU A 111 8.18 -14.92 -16.88
N GLY A 112 9.51 -14.99 -16.74
CA GLY A 112 10.45 -14.76 -17.85
C GLY A 112 10.51 -13.31 -18.33
N LEU A 113 10.26 -12.33 -17.45
CA LEU A 113 10.18 -10.92 -17.81
C LEU A 113 11.57 -10.27 -17.84
N GLU A 114 12.02 -9.90 -19.04
CA GLU A 114 13.27 -9.16 -19.22
C GLU A 114 13.10 -7.66 -18.93
N PRO A 115 14.16 -6.96 -18.46
CA PRO A 115 14.16 -5.50 -18.38
C PRO A 115 13.81 -4.86 -19.74
N MET A 116 13.01 -3.79 -19.71
CA MET A 116 12.53 -3.13 -20.93
C MET A 116 13.69 -2.60 -21.81
N VAL A 117 14.79 -2.20 -21.18
CA VAL A 117 15.97 -1.63 -21.84
C VAL A 117 17.26 -2.23 -21.29
N LYS A 118 18.26 -2.40 -22.15
CA LYS A 118 19.59 -2.89 -21.75
C LYS A 118 20.34 -1.93 -20.82
N ARG A 119 20.16 -0.62 -21.02
CA ARG A 119 20.79 0.45 -20.22
C ARG A 119 19.70 1.41 -19.76
N ASN A 120 19.32 1.32 -18.49
CA ASN A 120 18.33 2.23 -17.90
C ASN A 120 18.98 3.59 -17.64
N GLN A 121 18.47 4.63 -18.30
CA GLN A 121 18.91 6.02 -18.15
C GLN A 121 17.86 6.89 -17.44
N SER A 122 16.78 6.30 -16.92
CA SER A 122 15.81 7.04 -16.12
C SER A 122 16.48 7.59 -14.85
N PRO A 123 16.22 8.86 -14.47
CA PRO A 123 16.86 9.47 -13.31
C PRO A 123 16.69 8.69 -12.01
N LEU A 124 15.51 8.09 -11.82
CA LEU A 124 15.15 7.32 -10.62
C LEU A 124 15.36 5.81 -10.75
N GLY A 125 15.94 5.36 -11.87
CA GLY A 125 16.22 3.96 -12.15
C GLY A 125 14.98 3.06 -12.11
N THR A 126 13.82 3.58 -12.52
CA THR A 126 12.53 2.86 -12.50
C THR A 126 12.64 1.59 -13.34
N ALA A 127 12.43 0.44 -12.70
CA ALA A 127 12.82 -0.87 -13.21
C ALA A 127 11.71 -1.54 -14.03
N PHE A 128 11.34 -0.91 -15.15
CA PHE A 128 10.39 -1.49 -16.11
C PHE A 128 10.91 -2.78 -16.72
N THR A 129 9.99 -3.74 -16.86
CA THR A 129 10.15 -4.92 -17.71
C THR A 129 9.46 -4.71 -19.06
N VAL A 130 9.60 -5.64 -19.99
CA VAL A 130 8.72 -5.72 -21.16
C VAL A 130 7.25 -5.68 -20.71
N SER A 131 6.40 -4.94 -21.44
CA SER A 131 4.97 -4.91 -21.11
C SER A 131 4.32 -6.27 -21.39
N ILE A 132 3.24 -6.55 -20.68
CA ILE A 132 2.62 -7.87 -20.66
C ILE A 132 1.12 -7.85 -20.95
N GLU A 133 0.62 -8.96 -21.45
CA GLU A 133 -0.80 -9.29 -21.59
C GLU A 133 -1.06 -10.75 -21.17
N ALA A 134 -2.23 -11.05 -20.63
CA ALA A 134 -2.66 -12.43 -20.40
C ALA A 134 -2.89 -13.15 -21.75
N VAL A 135 -2.58 -14.45 -21.81
CA VAL A 135 -2.85 -15.28 -22.99
C VAL A 135 -4.34 -15.57 -23.18
N ARG A 136 -5.11 -15.63 -22.08
CA ARG A 136 -6.52 -16.04 -22.07
C ARG A 136 -7.37 -15.06 -21.28
N GLY A 137 -8.65 -14.98 -21.62
CA GLY A 137 -9.61 -14.14 -20.88
C GLY A 137 -9.50 -12.64 -21.20
N VAL A 138 -8.77 -12.27 -22.25
CA VAL A 138 -8.63 -10.90 -22.73
C VAL A 138 -9.02 -10.81 -24.21
N THR A 139 -9.19 -9.58 -24.70
CA THR A 139 -9.48 -9.28 -26.10
C THR A 139 -8.36 -8.46 -26.72
N THR A 140 -8.35 -7.14 -26.51
CA THR A 140 -7.33 -6.21 -27.01
C THR A 140 -6.28 -5.87 -25.96
N GLY A 141 -6.54 -6.19 -24.69
CA GLY A 141 -5.62 -5.97 -23.59
C GLY A 141 -5.82 -4.66 -22.82
N ILE A 142 -6.31 -3.60 -23.49
CA ILE A 142 -6.34 -2.26 -22.89
C ILE A 142 -7.53 -1.99 -21.96
N SER A 143 -8.59 -2.79 -22.08
CA SER A 143 -9.82 -2.58 -21.29
C SER A 143 -9.54 -2.71 -19.78
N ALA A 144 -10.39 -2.12 -18.94
CA ALA A 144 -10.23 -2.27 -17.49
C ALA A 144 -10.31 -3.75 -17.05
N HIS A 145 -11.20 -4.51 -17.70
CA HIS A 145 -11.32 -5.95 -17.52
C HIS A 145 -10.05 -6.68 -17.96
N ASP A 146 -9.57 -6.40 -19.17
CA ASP A 146 -8.42 -7.10 -19.75
C ASP A 146 -7.16 -6.87 -18.91
N ARG A 147 -6.89 -5.63 -18.49
CA ARG A 147 -5.76 -5.32 -17.61
C ARG A 147 -5.89 -5.97 -16.23
N ALA A 148 -7.09 -6.03 -15.66
CA ALA A 148 -7.32 -6.75 -14.40
C ALA A 148 -7.05 -8.25 -14.55
N VAL A 149 -7.50 -8.87 -15.64
CA VAL A 149 -7.22 -10.28 -15.96
C VAL A 149 -5.72 -10.51 -16.16
N THR A 150 -5.02 -9.64 -16.89
CA THR A 150 -3.57 -9.70 -17.07
C THR A 150 -2.82 -9.61 -15.75
N ILE A 151 -3.20 -8.67 -14.87
CA ILE A 151 -2.57 -8.53 -13.55
C ILE A 151 -2.85 -9.78 -12.70
N ALA A 152 -4.10 -10.26 -12.65
CA ALA A 152 -4.46 -11.46 -11.90
C ALA A 152 -3.66 -12.68 -12.39
N ALA A 153 -3.55 -12.86 -13.71
CA ALA A 153 -2.75 -13.93 -14.31
C ALA A 153 -1.27 -13.82 -13.93
N ALA A 154 -0.72 -12.60 -13.94
CA ALA A 154 0.66 -12.34 -13.60
C ALA A 154 0.98 -12.55 -12.11
N VAL A 155 0.03 -12.41 -11.17
CA VAL A 155 0.29 -12.57 -9.73
C VAL A 155 -0.17 -13.91 -9.15
N ASP A 156 -0.88 -14.72 -9.93
CA ASP A 156 -1.28 -16.08 -9.54
C ASP A 156 -0.05 -17.03 -9.51
N PRO A 157 0.32 -17.60 -8.35
CA PRO A 157 1.48 -18.49 -8.24
C PRO A 157 1.33 -19.80 -9.05
N ALA A 158 0.13 -20.16 -9.51
CA ALA A 158 -0.08 -21.31 -10.38
C ALA A 158 0.31 -21.02 -11.84
N ASN A 159 0.43 -19.75 -12.23
CA ASN A 159 0.78 -19.33 -13.59
C ASN A 159 2.28 -19.06 -13.72
N GLY A 160 2.78 -19.26 -14.94
CA GLY A 160 4.18 -19.00 -15.30
C GLY A 160 4.31 -18.29 -16.65
N ALA A 161 5.52 -18.34 -17.23
CA ALA A 161 5.83 -17.68 -18.51
C ALA A 161 4.90 -18.05 -19.68
N ALA A 162 4.25 -19.22 -19.67
CA ALA A 162 3.34 -19.64 -20.73
C ALA A 162 1.95 -18.98 -20.67
N ASP A 163 1.61 -18.31 -19.56
CA ASP A 163 0.31 -17.67 -19.35
C ASP A 163 0.32 -16.17 -19.67
N ILE A 164 1.49 -15.62 -19.97
CA ILE A 164 1.73 -14.21 -20.25
C ILE A 164 2.45 -14.05 -21.60
N VAL A 165 2.08 -13.03 -22.36
CA VAL A 165 2.76 -12.64 -23.60
C VAL A 165 3.29 -11.21 -23.51
N SER A 166 4.30 -10.92 -24.33
CA SER A 166 4.85 -9.58 -24.51
C SER A 166 4.93 -9.24 -26.00
N PRO A 167 4.66 -7.97 -26.41
CA PRO A 167 4.23 -6.85 -25.56
C PRO A 167 2.75 -6.94 -25.14
N GLY A 168 2.34 -6.05 -24.24
CA GLY A 168 0.93 -5.84 -23.85
C GLY A 168 0.69 -4.48 -23.19
N HIS A 169 -0.42 -4.34 -22.45
CA HIS A 169 -0.88 -3.06 -21.89
C HIS A 169 -0.78 -2.95 -20.36
N VAL A 170 -0.20 -3.93 -19.69
CA VAL A 170 0.22 -3.85 -18.29
C VAL A 170 1.74 -3.72 -18.24
N PHE A 171 2.26 -2.85 -17.36
CA PHE A 171 3.68 -2.52 -17.27
C PHE A 171 4.25 -2.98 -15.93
N PRO A 172 4.94 -4.14 -15.88
CA PRO A 172 5.50 -4.62 -14.63
C PRO A 172 6.78 -3.87 -14.26
N LEU A 173 6.90 -3.56 -12.97
CA LEU A 173 8.03 -2.91 -12.32
C LEU A 173 8.64 -3.88 -11.31
N VAL A 174 9.95 -4.08 -11.37
CA VAL A 174 10.65 -4.99 -10.45
C VAL A 174 11.12 -4.22 -9.22
N ALA A 175 10.55 -4.54 -8.06
CA ALA A 175 11.00 -4.00 -6.78
C ALA A 175 12.41 -4.51 -6.44
N ARG A 176 13.20 -3.64 -5.79
CA ARG A 176 14.48 -4.04 -5.20
C ARG A 176 14.27 -5.04 -4.04
N PRO A 177 15.13 -6.07 -3.89
CA PRO A 177 14.97 -7.08 -2.82
C PRO A 177 14.95 -6.49 -1.40
N GLY A 178 15.72 -5.43 -1.14
CA GLY A 178 15.69 -4.73 0.15
C GLY A 178 14.44 -3.87 0.38
N GLY A 179 13.55 -3.73 -0.61
CA GLY A 179 12.35 -2.91 -0.53
C GLY A 179 12.65 -1.44 -0.28
N VAL A 180 11.80 -0.74 0.48
CA VAL A 180 11.91 0.71 0.69
C VAL A 180 13.18 1.14 1.43
N ILE A 181 13.83 0.21 2.13
CA ILE A 181 15.12 0.45 2.79
C ILE A 181 16.25 0.57 1.76
N GLU A 182 16.19 -0.19 0.67
CA GLU A 182 17.18 -0.13 -0.42
C GLU A 182 16.83 0.98 -1.43
N ARG A 183 15.55 1.12 -1.80
CA ARG A 183 15.07 2.15 -2.71
C ARG A 183 13.71 2.70 -2.23
N PRO A 184 13.63 3.98 -1.84
CA PRO A 184 12.41 4.58 -1.28
C PRO A 184 11.42 5.00 -2.40
N GLY A 185 11.00 4.08 -3.26
CA GLY A 185 10.04 4.33 -4.33
C GLY A 185 8.71 3.59 -4.16
N HIS A 186 7.67 4.04 -4.88
CA HIS A 186 6.33 3.43 -4.82
C HIS A 186 6.31 1.97 -5.23
N THR A 187 7.17 1.56 -6.17
CA THR A 187 7.35 0.15 -6.55
C THR A 187 7.70 -0.71 -5.35
N GLU A 188 8.74 -0.32 -4.60
CA GLU A 188 9.16 -1.03 -3.39
C GLU A 188 8.11 -0.94 -2.29
N ALA A 189 7.50 0.22 -2.11
CA ALA A 189 6.52 0.46 -1.06
C ALA A 189 5.26 -0.41 -1.23
N ALA A 190 4.77 -0.57 -2.47
CA ALA A 190 3.65 -1.42 -2.78
C ALA A 190 3.93 -2.90 -2.46
N VAL A 191 5.10 -3.40 -2.84
CA VAL A 191 5.54 -4.77 -2.55
C VAL A 191 5.76 -4.98 -1.04
N ASP A 192 6.33 -4.00 -0.34
CA ASP A 192 6.57 -4.08 1.09
C ASP A 192 5.28 -4.06 1.91
N ILE A 193 4.32 -3.17 1.61
CA ILE A 193 3.02 -3.18 2.28
C ILE A 193 2.31 -4.51 2.06
N ALA A 194 2.29 -5.03 0.83
CA ALA A 194 1.67 -6.33 0.55
C ALA A 194 2.34 -7.45 1.38
N ARG A 195 3.67 -7.47 1.45
CA ARG A 195 4.42 -8.44 2.27
C ARG A 195 4.11 -8.31 3.76
N LEU A 196 4.14 -7.08 4.30
CA LEU A 196 3.82 -6.80 5.72
C LEU A 196 2.36 -7.15 6.06
N SER A 197 1.49 -7.15 5.07
CA SER A 197 0.08 -7.51 5.20
C SER A 197 -0.17 -9.04 5.16
N GLY A 198 0.86 -9.85 4.89
CA GLY A 198 0.73 -11.29 4.71
C GLY A 198 0.10 -11.70 3.37
N LEU A 199 0.17 -10.82 2.37
CA LEU A 199 -0.42 -11.00 1.04
C LEU A 199 0.64 -11.40 0.01
N THR A 200 0.22 -11.74 -1.21
CA THR A 200 1.13 -11.90 -2.35
C THR A 200 1.96 -10.62 -2.50
N PRO A 201 3.31 -10.69 -2.55
CA PRO A 201 4.19 -9.51 -2.54
C PRO A 201 4.20 -8.80 -3.91
N ALA A 202 3.06 -8.27 -4.30
CA ALA A 202 2.80 -7.55 -5.54
C ALA A 202 1.72 -6.48 -5.30
N GLY A 203 1.83 -5.36 -6.02
CA GLY A 203 0.87 -4.27 -5.93
C GLY A 203 0.62 -3.60 -7.27
N VAL A 204 -0.59 -3.10 -7.48
CA VAL A 204 -0.94 -2.23 -8.60
C VAL A 204 -0.76 -0.79 -8.12
N ILE A 205 0.00 -0.02 -8.88
CA ILE A 205 0.25 1.40 -8.59
C ILE A 205 -0.15 2.29 -9.76
N CYS A 206 -0.58 3.52 -9.48
CA CYS A 206 -0.94 4.51 -10.48
C CYS A 206 -0.80 5.92 -9.91
N GLU A 207 0.02 6.75 -10.54
CA GLU A 207 0.27 8.12 -10.14
C GLU A 207 -1.01 8.97 -10.30
N ILE A 208 -1.22 9.91 -9.39
CA ILE A 208 -2.42 10.77 -9.41
C ILE A 208 -2.11 12.10 -10.10
N MET A 209 -2.84 12.36 -11.19
CA MET A 209 -2.82 13.64 -11.91
C MET A 209 -4.07 14.47 -11.63
N ASN A 210 -3.88 15.79 -11.64
CA ASN A 210 -4.95 16.78 -11.72
C ASN A 210 -5.67 16.71 -13.08
N ASP A 211 -6.84 17.33 -13.16
CA ASP A 211 -7.63 17.36 -14.40
C ASP A 211 -6.95 18.11 -15.55
N ASP A 212 -6.00 19.00 -15.26
CA ASP A 212 -5.19 19.72 -16.25
C ASP A 212 -3.95 18.92 -16.71
N GLY A 213 -3.78 17.69 -16.21
CA GLY A 213 -2.66 16.81 -16.53
C GLY A 213 -1.38 17.07 -15.72
N THR A 214 -1.37 18.05 -14.81
CA THR A 214 -0.26 18.22 -13.86
C THR A 214 -0.31 17.17 -12.76
N MET A 215 0.83 16.86 -12.15
CA MET A 215 0.88 15.90 -11.04
C MET A 215 0.25 16.48 -9.78
N ALA A 216 -0.62 15.69 -9.12
CA ALA A 216 -1.25 16.09 -7.87
C ALA A 216 -0.22 16.13 -6.73
N ARG A 217 -0.16 17.25 -6.00
CA ARG A 217 0.71 17.41 -4.82
C ARG A 217 -0.11 17.21 -3.56
N LEU A 218 0.54 17.29 -2.40
CA LEU A 218 -0.10 16.95 -1.13
C LEU A 218 -1.45 17.65 -0.89
N PRO A 219 -1.64 18.96 -1.17
CA PRO A 219 -2.94 19.62 -1.01
C PRO A 219 -4.05 19.02 -1.89
N GLU A 220 -3.72 18.64 -3.13
CA GLU A 220 -4.62 18.01 -4.10
C GLU A 220 -4.92 16.56 -3.70
N LEU A 221 -3.88 15.80 -3.33
CA LEU A 221 -3.99 14.42 -2.83
C LEU A 221 -4.92 14.34 -1.61
N ARG A 222 -4.89 15.32 -0.71
CA ARG A 222 -5.86 15.42 0.40
C ARG A 222 -7.29 15.53 -0.06
N ARG A 223 -7.55 16.34 -1.09
CA ARG A 223 -8.89 16.53 -1.64
C ARG A 223 -9.35 15.25 -2.32
N PHE A 224 -8.46 14.66 -3.11
CA PHE A 224 -8.69 13.39 -3.79
C PHE A 224 -9.02 12.26 -2.80
N ALA A 225 -8.19 12.09 -1.76
CA ALA A 225 -8.37 11.08 -0.73
C ALA A 225 -9.69 11.23 0.01
N ARG A 226 -10.07 12.46 0.41
CA ARG A 226 -11.37 12.71 1.05
C ARG A 226 -12.55 12.43 0.11
N LEU A 227 -12.44 12.83 -1.15
CA LEU A 227 -13.50 12.62 -2.14
C LEU A 227 -13.77 11.13 -2.37
N HIS A 228 -12.72 10.32 -2.38
CA HIS A 228 -12.79 8.89 -2.69
C HIS A 228 -12.72 7.97 -1.47
N GLY A 229 -12.64 8.54 -0.26
CA GLY A 229 -12.58 7.77 0.98
C GLY A 229 -11.29 6.96 1.15
N LEU A 230 -10.15 7.45 0.65
CA LEU A 230 -8.86 6.78 0.70
C LEU A 230 -8.03 7.26 1.90
N ARG A 231 -7.24 6.35 2.47
CA ARG A 231 -6.18 6.69 3.43
C ARG A 231 -4.92 7.14 2.70
N ILE A 232 -4.12 7.98 3.35
CA ILE A 232 -2.82 8.42 2.85
C ILE A 232 -1.75 7.97 3.85
N GLY A 233 -0.71 7.27 3.40
CA GLY A 233 0.51 6.99 4.16
C GLY A 233 1.72 7.62 3.48
N SER A 234 2.86 7.65 4.17
CA SER A 234 4.13 8.11 3.62
C SER A 234 5.15 6.97 3.50
N ILE A 235 5.98 7.02 2.45
CA ILE A 235 7.09 6.06 2.29
C ILE A 235 8.13 6.26 3.41
N GLU A 236 8.31 7.49 3.91
CA GLU A 236 9.18 7.77 5.05
C GLU A 236 8.75 7.03 6.32
N ASP A 237 7.44 7.06 6.64
CA ASP A 237 6.90 6.31 7.78
C ASP A 237 7.01 4.81 7.58
N LEU A 238 6.88 4.31 6.34
CA LEU A 238 7.07 2.90 6.02
C LEU A 238 8.52 2.47 6.27
N ILE A 239 9.49 3.29 5.87
CA ILE A 239 10.91 3.03 6.15
C ILE A 239 11.16 3.00 7.66
N ALA A 240 10.63 3.98 8.40
CA ALA A 240 10.75 4.02 9.85
C ALA A 240 10.13 2.77 10.50
N TYR A 241 8.94 2.37 10.05
CA TYR A 241 8.24 1.18 10.52
C TYR A 241 9.01 -0.12 10.21
N ARG A 242 9.56 -0.28 9.01
CA ARG A 242 10.38 -1.47 8.68
C ARG A 242 11.65 -1.56 9.54
N ARG A 243 12.32 -0.42 9.80
CA ARG A 243 13.52 -0.38 10.66
C ARG A 243 13.25 -0.75 12.11
N THR A 244 12.07 -0.48 12.65
CA THR A 244 11.72 -0.92 14.02
C THR A 244 11.51 -2.42 14.09
N LEU A 245 10.90 -3.02 13.05
CA LEU A 245 10.75 -4.47 12.95
C LEU A 245 12.10 -5.18 12.82
N GLU A 246 13.03 -4.68 12.01
CA GLU A 246 14.36 -5.31 11.87
C GLU A 246 15.14 -5.32 13.20
N LYS A 247 15.04 -4.26 14.00
CA LYS A 247 15.65 -4.19 15.34
C LYS A 247 15.00 -5.12 16.36
N ALA A 248 13.75 -5.51 16.16
CA ALA A 248 13.05 -6.43 17.05
C ALA A 248 13.38 -7.90 16.77
N HIS A 249 13.95 -8.21 15.60
CA HIS A 249 14.27 -9.57 15.14
C HIS A 249 15.78 -9.86 15.07
N GLY A 250 16.63 -8.88 15.40
CA GLY A 250 18.09 -9.02 15.47
C GLY A 250 18.59 -8.87 16.90
#